data_AF-A0A932PH26-F1
#
_entry.id   AF-A0A932PH26-F1
#
_cell.length_a   1.000
_cell.length_b   1.000
_cell.length_c   1.000
_cell.angle_alpha   90.00
_cell.angle_beta   90.00
_cell.angle_gamma   90.00
#
_symmetry.space_group_name_H-M   'P 1'
#
loop_
_entity.id
_entity.type
_entity.pdbx_description
1 polymer ?
#
loop_
_entity_poly.entity_id
_entity_poly.type
_entity_poly.pdbx_seq_one_letter_code
_entity_poly.pdbx_strand_id
1 'polypeptide(L)'
;MPSSRHSVLEFVGGPFDGLRQVVAVPETELAATAAFPVNKNVFRILEGKRRGRRSETTSVAIYELETMEHPCRYYYRGATSAQRLHLDGWLV
;
A
#
# COMPACT_ATOMS: atom_id res chain seq x y z
N MET A 1 5.30 -6.65 29.75
CA MET A 1 5.55 -5.65 28.70
C MET A 1 4.77 -6.08 27.47
N PRO A 2 3.89 -5.25 26.88
CA PRO A 2 3.30 -5.62 25.61
C PRO A 2 4.41 -5.54 24.56
N SER A 3 4.83 -6.68 24.04
CA SER A 3 5.65 -6.74 22.84
C SER A 3 4.87 -6.06 21.73
N SER A 4 5.35 -4.92 21.24
CA SER A 4 4.78 -4.28 20.05
C SER A 4 4.88 -5.27 18.91
N ARG A 5 3.76 -5.95 18.59
CA ARG A 5 3.71 -6.96 17.53
C ARG A 5 3.73 -6.20 16.21
N HIS A 6 4.91 -6.12 15.62
CA HIS A 6 5.07 -5.56 14.28
C HIS A 6 4.88 -6.68 13.26
N SER A 7 4.23 -6.37 12.16
CA SER A 7 4.10 -7.26 11.00
C SER A 7 4.94 -6.75 9.85
N VAL A 8 5.57 -7.68 9.14
CA VAL A 8 6.28 -7.38 7.90
C VAL A 8 5.35 -7.71 6.74
N LEU A 9 4.99 -6.70 5.96
CA LEU A 9 4.17 -6.82 4.77
C LEU A 9 5.07 -6.83 3.54
N GLU A 10 4.78 -7.70 2.59
CA GLU A 10 5.39 -7.72 1.26
C GLU A 10 4.29 -7.58 0.21
N PHE A 11 4.46 -6.65 -0.72
CA PHE A 11 3.56 -6.45 -1.85
C PHE A 11 4.06 -7.26 -3.05
N VAL A 12 3.18 -8.07 -3.63
CA VAL A 12 3.48 -8.94 -4.77
C VAL A 12 2.64 -8.52 -5.98
N GLY A 13 3.31 -8.10 -7.04
CA GLY A 13 2.74 -7.60 -8.27
C GLY A 13 2.22 -6.15 -8.20
N GLY A 14 1.85 -5.63 -9.36
CA GLY A 14 1.28 -4.29 -9.50
C GLY A 14 2.26 -3.16 -9.22
N PRO A 15 1.76 -1.95 -8.91
CA PRO A 15 2.60 -0.75 -8.81
C PRO A 15 3.59 -0.73 -7.65
N PHE A 16 3.32 -1.50 -6.58
CA PHE A 16 4.15 -1.56 -5.38
C PHE A 16 4.92 -2.88 -5.27
N ASP A 17 5.11 -3.60 -6.37
CA ASP A 17 5.79 -4.90 -6.38
C ASP A 17 7.16 -4.85 -5.70
N GLY A 18 7.42 -5.83 -4.83
CA GLY A 18 8.65 -5.95 -4.05
C GLY A 18 8.77 -4.96 -2.87
N LEU A 19 7.79 -4.06 -2.67
CA LEU A 19 7.79 -3.17 -1.53
C LEU A 19 7.61 -3.98 -0.24
N ARG A 20 8.47 -3.73 0.75
CA ARG A 20 8.38 -4.31 2.09
C ARG A 20 8.19 -3.22 3.13
N GLN A 21 7.20 -3.39 4.00
CA GLN A 21 6.89 -2.41 5.04
C GLN A 21 6.67 -3.08 6.39
N VAL A 22 7.26 -2.50 7.43
CA VAL A 22 6.99 -2.87 8.82
C VAL A 22 5.84 -2.02 9.33
N VAL A 23 4.75 -2.65 9.76
CA VAL A 23 3.59 -1.99 10.35
C VAL A 23 3.46 -2.35 11.82
N ALA A 24 3.06 -1.38 12.65
CA ALA A 24 2.80 -1.59 14.08
C ALA A 24 1.39 -2.14 14.32
N VAL A 25 0.99 -3.13 13.54
CA VAL A 25 -0.31 -3.81 13.60
C VAL A 25 -0.02 -5.31 13.58
N PRO A 26 -0.59 -6.11 14.48
CA PRO A 26 -0.42 -7.56 14.46
C PRO A 26 -1.11 -8.19 13.24
N GLU A 27 -0.63 -9.36 12.81
CA GLU A 27 -1.14 -10.02 11.60
C GLU A 27 -2.63 -10.34 11.65
N THR A 28 -3.14 -10.66 12.85
CA THR A 28 -4.55 -10.94 13.09
C THR A 28 -5.47 -9.74 12.87
N GLU A 29 -4.91 -8.53 12.80
CA GLU A 29 -5.66 -7.28 12.60
C GLU A 29 -5.42 -6.67 11.21
N LEU A 30 -4.64 -7.33 10.35
CA LEU A 30 -4.46 -6.87 8.98
C LEU A 30 -5.75 -7.01 8.18
N ALA A 31 -6.06 -6.00 7.37
CA ALA A 31 -7.22 -6.03 6.51
C ALA A 31 -7.05 -7.09 5.42
N ALA A 32 -8.08 -7.91 5.18
CA ALA A 32 -8.05 -8.90 4.10
C ALA A 32 -7.88 -8.26 2.71
N THR A 33 -8.34 -7.01 2.55
CA THR A 33 -8.19 -6.22 1.32
C THR A 33 -7.63 -4.85 1.66
N ALA A 34 -6.64 -4.41 0.88
CA ALA A 34 -6.03 -3.10 1.03
C ALA A 34 -6.07 -2.34 -0.30
N ALA A 35 -6.35 -1.04 -0.22
CA ALA A 35 -6.42 -0.14 -1.38
C ALA A 35 -5.39 0.96 -1.22
N PHE A 36 -4.47 1.08 -2.18
CA PHE A 36 -3.38 2.03 -2.15
C PHE A 36 -3.47 3.03 -3.31
N PRO A 37 -3.41 4.33 -3.02
CA PRO A 37 -3.38 5.36 -4.04
C PRO A 37 -2.06 5.30 -4.81
N VAL A 38 -2.15 5.41 -6.14
CA VAL A 38 -1.00 5.42 -7.03
C VAL A 38 -0.83 6.84 -7.55
N ASN A 39 0.25 7.49 -7.14
CA ASN A 39 0.68 8.79 -7.65
C ASN A 39 2.18 9.02 -7.46
N LYS A 40 2.69 10.08 -8.09
CA LYS A 40 4.10 10.46 -8.02
C LYS A 40 4.56 10.85 -6.61
N ASN A 41 3.65 11.24 -5.71
CA ASN A 41 4.02 11.60 -4.35
C ASN A 41 4.32 10.33 -3.54
N VAL A 42 3.50 9.29 -3.66
CA VAL A 42 3.69 8.00 -2.99
C VAL A 42 5.05 7.40 -3.38
N PHE A 43 5.35 7.27 -4.68
CA PHE A 43 6.65 6.76 -5.11
C PHE A 43 7.82 7.61 -4.63
N ARG A 44 7.65 8.94 -4.62
CA ARG A 44 8.68 9.85 -4.10
C ARG A 44 8.96 9.62 -2.62
N ILE A 45 7.92 9.41 -1.81
CA ILE A 45 8.05 9.09 -0.37
C ILE A 45 8.77 7.74 -0.21
N LEU A 46 8.41 6.73 -1.01
CA LEU A 46 9.05 5.41 -1.00
C LEU A 46 10.54 5.47 -1.39
N GLU A 47 10.91 6.40 -2.27
CA GLU A 47 12.30 6.70 -2.63
C GLU A 47 13.03 7.58 -1.58
N GLY A 48 12.39 7.92 -0.45
CA GLY A 48 12.97 8.75 0.60
C GLY A 48 13.03 10.25 0.27
N LYS A 49 12.43 10.70 -0.83
CA LYS A 49 12.43 12.10 -1.25
C LYS A 49 11.31 12.86 -0.54
N ARG A 50 11.66 13.81 0.33
CA ARG A 50 10.68 14.57 1.15
C ARG A 50 10.04 15.76 0.45
N ARG A 51 10.54 16.19 -0.71
CA ARG A 51 10.10 17.41 -1.41
C ARG A 51 9.84 17.15 -2.87
N GLY A 52 8.82 17.81 -3.41
CA GLY A 52 8.54 17.88 -4.82
C GLY A 52 7.13 18.40 -5.07
N ARG A 53 6.78 18.64 -6.34
CA ARG A 53 5.44 19.09 -6.71
C ARG A 53 4.40 18.02 -6.35
N ARG A 54 3.32 18.45 -5.69
CA ARG A 54 2.16 17.59 -5.43
C ARG A 54 1.57 17.12 -6.75
N SER A 55 1.27 15.83 -6.84
CA SER A 55 0.61 15.19 -7.96
C SER A 55 -0.64 14.48 -7.47
N GLU A 56 -1.68 14.53 -8.28
CA GLU A 56 -2.97 13.88 -8.03
C GLU A 56 -2.88 12.35 -8.11
N THR A 57 -3.83 11.69 -7.46
CA THR A 57 -4.01 10.25 -7.53
C THR A 57 -4.58 9.85 -8.89
N THR A 58 -3.85 9.02 -9.64
CA THR A 58 -4.27 8.60 -10.98
C THR A 58 -5.06 7.30 -10.94
N SER A 59 -4.68 6.39 -10.06
CA SER A 59 -5.37 5.12 -9.84
C SER A 59 -5.29 4.68 -8.39
N VAL A 60 -6.10 3.68 -8.05
CA VAL A 60 -6.06 2.98 -6.77
C VAL A 60 -5.77 1.51 -7.07
N ALA A 61 -4.66 1.00 -6.53
CA ALA A 61 -4.27 -0.39 -6.61
C ALA A 61 -4.90 -1.17 -5.45
N ILE A 62 -5.50 -2.32 -5.77
CA ILE A 62 -6.20 -3.19 -4.83
C ILE A 62 -5.38 -4.46 -4.63
N TYR A 63 -5.16 -4.80 -3.37
CA TYR A 63 -4.40 -5.97 -2.95
C TYR A 63 -5.22 -6.82 -1.98
N GLU A 64 -4.99 -8.12 -1.99
CA GLU A 64 -5.56 -9.07 -1.02
C GLU A 64 -4.46 -9.73 -0.21
N LEU A 65 -4.72 -9.89 1.08
CA LEU A 65 -3.82 -10.53 2.02
C LEU A 65 -3.89 -12.06 1.90
N GLU A 66 -2.74 -12.71 1.75
CA GLU A 66 -2.59 -14.15 1.93
C GLU A 66 -1.90 -14.39 3.28
N THR A 67 -2.68 -14.80 4.28
CA THR A 67 -2.24 -14.94 5.69
C THR A 67 -1.52 -16.27 5.98
N MET A 68 -1.17 -17.07 4.96
CA MET A 68 -0.66 -18.43 5.19
C MET A 68 0.87 -18.51 5.36
N GLU A 69 1.62 -17.43 5.09
CA GLU A 69 3.07 -17.42 5.19
C GLU A 69 3.59 -16.12 5.83
N HIS A 70 4.66 -16.23 6.63
CA HIS A 70 5.46 -15.08 7.04
C HIS A 70 6.63 -14.90 6.06
N PRO A 71 6.89 -13.69 5.52
CA PRO A 71 6.17 -12.43 5.76
C PRO A 71 4.75 -12.44 5.15
N CYS A 72 3.82 -11.70 5.76
CA CYS A 72 2.48 -11.51 5.23
C CYS A 72 2.55 -10.91 3.82
N ARG A 73 1.89 -11.53 2.85
CA ARG A 73 1.92 -11.08 1.45
C ARG A 73 0.59 -10.49 1.02
N TYR A 74 0.64 -9.30 0.44
CA TYR A 74 -0.46 -8.66 -0.26
C TYR A 74 -0.28 -8.85 -1.77
N TYR A 75 -1.17 -9.60 -2.41
CA TYR A 75 -1.12 -9.86 -3.84
C TYR A 75 -2.01 -8.89 -4.60
N TYR A 76 -1.47 -8.33 -5.68
CA TYR A 76 -2.20 -7.42 -6.55
C TYR A 76 -3.38 -8.13 -7.20
N ARG A 77 -4.57 -7.54 -7.06
CA ARG A 77 -5.80 -8.03 -7.68
C ARG A 77 -6.28 -7.18 -8.85
N GLY A 78 -5.88 -5.91 -8.87
CA GLY A 78 -6.26 -5.01 -9.94
C GLY A 78 -6.11 -3.56 -9.53
N ALA A 79 -6.48 -2.68 -10.44
CA ALA A 79 -6.52 -1.25 -10.17
C ALA A 79 -7.75 -0.65 -10.84
N THR A 80 -8.23 0.44 -10.25
CA THR A 80 -9.29 1.27 -10.83
C THR A 80 -8.78 2.70 -10.94
N SER A 81 -9.30 3.45 -11.93
CA SER A 81 -8.99 4.87 -12.04
C SER A 81 -9.51 5.62 -10.82
N ALA A 82 -8.76 6.62 -10.37
CA ALA A 82 -9.19 7.46 -9.25
C ALA A 82 -10.46 8.24 -9.60
N GLN A 83 -10.60 8.67 -10.85
CA GLN A 83 -11.81 9.33 -11.38
C GLN A 83 -13.08 8.50 -11.19
N ARG A 84 -13.01 7.18 -11.41
CA ARG A 84 -14.16 6.28 -11.24
C ARG A 84 -14.60 6.18 -9.78
N LEU A 85 -13.68 6.43 -8.84
CA LEU A 85 -13.94 6.46 -7.41
C LEU A 85 -14.17 7.87 -6.87
N HIS A 86 -14.14 8.91 -7.72
CA HIS A 86 -14.16 10.32 -7.32
C HIS A 86 -13.01 10.69 -6.35
N LEU A 87 -11.83 10.09 -6.56
CA LEU A 87 -10.60 10.30 -5.78
C LEU A 87 -9.52 11.04 -6.56
N ASP A 88 -9.84 11.58 -7.73
CA ASP A 88 -8.92 12.31 -8.61
C ASP A 88 -8.35 13.59 -7.96
N GLY A 89 -9.05 14.18 -6.99
CA GLY A 89 -8.53 15.28 -6.18
C GLY A 89 -7.66 14.87 -4.97
N TRP A 90 -7.49 13.57 -4.69
CA TRP A 90 -6.76 13.13 -3.50
C TRP A 90 -5.25 13.36 -3.66
N LEU A 91 -4.72 14.16 -2.74
CA LEU A 91 -3.30 14.46 -2.59
C LEU A 91 -2.77 13.65 -1.40
N VAL A 92 -2.03 12.59 -1.73
CA VAL A 92 -1.32 11.72 -0.77
C VAL A 92 0.12 12.17 -0.69
#